data_AF-A0A4Q1V442-F1
#
_entry.id   AF-A0A4Q1V442-F1
#
_cell.length_a   1.000
_cell.length_b   1.000
_cell.length_c   1.000
_cell.angle_alpha   90.00
_cell.angle_beta   90.00
_cell.angle_gamma   90.00
#
_symmetry.space_group_name_H-M   'P 1'
#
loop_
_entity.id
_entity.type
_entity.pdbx_description
1 polymer ?
#
loop_
_entity_poly.entity_id
_entity_poly.type
_entity_poly.pdbx_seq_one_letter_code
_entity_poly.pdbx_strand_id
1 'polypeptide(L)' 'MAGFLDDDRPLPKRAHEIGQDLSQLAVAELDERIALLEAEVARLQEAREKKAASRSAADAFFKAKA' A
#
# COMPACT_ATOMS: atom_id res chain seq x y z
N MET A 1 0.53 -7.41 36.79
CA MET A 1 1.68 -6.68 36.21
C MET A 1 2.28 -7.50 35.08
N ALA A 2 1.75 -7.38 33.86
CA ALA A 2 2.38 -7.86 32.63
C ALA A 2 1.59 -7.28 31.44
N GLY A 3 2.14 -6.27 30.76
CA GLY A 3 1.46 -5.64 29.63
C GLY A 3 2.24 -4.55 28.89
N PHE A 4 3.58 -4.55 28.96
CA PHE A 4 4.39 -3.44 28.45
C PHE A 4 5.54 -3.85 27.49
N LEU A 5 5.58 -5.07 26.94
CA LEU A 5 6.77 -5.55 26.21
C LEU A 5 6.57 -5.91 24.73
N ASP A 6 5.40 -5.70 24.12
CA ASP A 6 5.16 -6.08 22.71
C ASP A 6 5.19 -4.90 21.70
N ASP A 7 5.44 -3.68 22.17
CA ASP A 7 5.38 -2.45 21.35
C ASP A 7 6.75 -1.86 20.99
N ASP A 8 7.85 -2.57 21.31
CA ASP A 8 9.23 -2.11 21.06
C ASP A 8 9.86 -2.77 19.83
N ARG A 9 9.02 -3.25 18.89
CA ARG A 9 9.51 -3.75 17.61
C ARG A 9 9.99 -2.56 16.78
N PRO A 10 11.26 -2.53 16.32
CA PRO A 10 11.73 -1.50 15.43
C PRO A 10 10.79 -1.43 14.24
N LEU A 11 10.07 -0.32 14.08
CA LEU A 11 9.27 -0.07 12.90
C LEU A 11 10.21 -0.27 11.69
N PRO A 12 9.86 -1.12 10.72
CA PRO A 12 10.71 -1.34 9.57
C PRO A 12 11.03 0.02 8.98
N LYS A 13 12.33 0.33 8.84
CA LYS A 13 12.77 1.58 8.23
C LYS A 13 12.02 1.73 6.92
N ARG A 14 11.23 2.78 6.78
CA ARG A 14 10.53 3.08 5.54
C ARG A 14 11.61 3.21 4.47
N ALA A 15 11.64 2.28 3.51
CA ALA A 15 12.64 2.26 2.45
C ALA A 15 12.55 3.51 1.56
N HIS A 16 11.40 4.19 1.59
CA HIS A 16 11.11 5.40 0.85
C HIS A 16 10.03 6.24 1.55
N GLU A 17 10.13 7.56 1.44
CA GLU A 17 9.11 8.53 1.85
C GLU A 17 8.65 9.41 0.67
N ILE A 18 7.34 9.56 0.51
CA ILE A 18 6.76 10.36 -0.58
C ILE A 18 7.14 11.83 -0.41
N GLY A 19 7.72 12.42 -1.45
CA GLY A 19 8.13 13.83 -1.46
C GLY A 19 9.46 14.10 -0.74
N GLN A 20 10.24 13.05 -0.43
CA GLN A 20 11.58 13.24 0.11
C GLN A 20 12.51 13.91 -0.91
N ASP A 21 13.55 14.59 -0.40
CA ASP A 21 14.62 15.11 -1.25
C ASP A 21 15.38 13.97 -1.93
N LEU A 22 15.67 14.16 -3.22
CA LEU A 22 16.37 13.22 -4.09
C LEU A 22 17.81 13.67 -4.40
N SER A 23 18.20 14.87 -3.96
CA SER A 23 19.50 15.47 -4.32
C SER A 23 20.72 14.64 -3.91
N GLN A 24 20.60 13.83 -2.87
CA GLN A 24 21.67 12.99 -2.33
C GLN A 24 21.60 11.52 -2.77
N LEU A 25 20.65 11.15 -3.63
CA LEU A 25 20.46 9.76 -4.05
C LEU A 25 21.20 9.46 -5.34
N ALA A 26 21.79 8.28 -5.43
CA ALA A 26 22.33 7.74 -6.66
C ALA A 26 21.21 7.25 -7.59
N VAL A 27 21.49 7.17 -8.89
CA VAL A 27 20.55 6.65 -9.90
C VAL A 27 20.06 5.25 -9.55
N ALA A 28 20.95 4.36 -9.09
CA ALA A 28 20.57 3.02 -8.67
C ALA A 28 19.59 3.01 -7.48
N GLU A 29 19.77 3.93 -6.51
CA GLU A 29 18.83 4.06 -5.38
C GLU A 29 17.47 4.60 -5.82
N LEU A 30 17.45 5.47 -6.83
CA LEU A 30 16.19 5.93 -7.45
C LEU A 30 15.48 4.78 -8.15
N ASP A 31 16.20 3.95 -8.91
CA ASP A 31 15.64 2.78 -9.61
C ASP A 31 15.04 1.76 -8.62
N GLU A 32 15.74 1.44 -7.54
CA GLU A 32 15.24 0.56 -6.48
C GLU A 32 13.93 1.08 -5.87
N ARG A 33 13.85 2.40 -5.64
CA ARG A 33 12.65 3.03 -5.06
C ARG A 33 11.50 3.09 -6.04
N ILE A 34 11.77 3.36 -7.31
CA ILE A 34 10.76 3.32 -8.37
C ILE A 34 10.15 1.91 -8.41
N ALA A 35 10.98 0.86 -8.43
CA ALA A 35 10.49 -0.51 -8.45
C ALA A 35 9.61 -0.85 -7.22
N LEU A 36 10.01 -0.39 -6.02
CA LEU A 36 9.22 -0.57 -4.79
C LEU A 36 7.85 0.14 -4.87
N LEU A 37 7.83 1.37 -5.37
CA LEU A 37 6.61 2.16 -5.51
C LEU A 37 5.68 1.58 -6.58
N GLU A 38 6.20 1.13 -7.71
CA GLU A 38 5.42 0.49 -8.77
C GLU A 38 4.76 -0.80 -8.27
N ALA A 39 5.48 -1.61 -7.49
CA ALA A 39 4.93 -2.79 -6.85
C ALA A 39 3.78 -2.45 -5.88
N GLU A 40 3.92 -1.38 -5.08
CA GLU A 40 2.85 -0.94 -4.18
C GLU A 40 1.65 -0.37 -4.96
N VAL A 41 1.88 0.36 -6.05
CA VAL A 41 0.81 0.84 -6.95
C VAL A 41 0.02 -0.34 -7.51
N ALA A 42 0.70 -1.38 -8.00
CA ALA A 42 0.05 -2.59 -8.50
C ALA A 42 -0.81 -3.27 -7.42
N ARG A 43 -0.27 -3.42 -6.19
CA ARG A 43 -1.01 -3.97 -5.06
C ARG A 43 -2.28 -3.17 -4.74
N LEU A 44 -2.20 -1.84 -4.76
CA LEU A 44 -3.34 -0.95 -4.52
C LEU A 44 -4.38 -1.02 -5.64
N GLN A 45 -3.93 -1.13 -6.90
CA GLN A 45 -4.82 -1.33 -8.05
C GLN A 45 -5.61 -2.63 -7.92
N GLU A 46 -4.95 -3.75 -7.62
CA GLU A 46 -5.65 -5.03 -7.39
C GLU A 46 -6.65 -4.95 -6.24
N ALA A 47 -6.27 -4.33 -5.12
CA ALA A 47 -7.16 -4.16 -3.97
C ALA A 47 -8.38 -3.30 -4.33
N ARG A 48 -8.18 -2.24 -5.14
CA ARG A 48 -9.26 -1.39 -5.65
C ARG A 48 -10.19 -2.18 -6.56
N GLU A 49 -9.67 -2.98 -7.47
CA GLU A 49 -10.47 -3.82 -8.39
C GLU A 49 -11.31 -4.84 -7.62
N LYS A 50 -10.71 -5.55 -6.66
CA LYS A 50 -11.42 -6.50 -5.78
C LYS A 50 -12.56 -5.80 -5.04
N LYS A 51 -12.32 -4.60 -4.49
CA LYS A 51 -13.35 -3.81 -3.81
C LYS A 51 -14.43 -3.31 -4.78
N ALA A 52 -14.06 -2.88 -5.98
CA ALA A 52 -15.00 -2.42 -7.00
C ALA A 52 -15.91 -3.56 -7.50
N ALA A 53 -15.33 -4.74 -7.75
CA ALA A 53 -16.08 -5.95 -8.12
C ALA A 53 -17.08 -6.36 -7.02
N SER A 54 -16.64 -6.31 -5.75
CA SER A 54 -17.53 -6.55 -4.61
C SER A 54 -18.69 -5.55 -4.55
N ARG A 55 -18.43 -4.26 -4.81
CA ARG A 55 -19.49 -3.24 -4.84
C ARG A 55 -20.46 -3.45 -6.00
N SER A 56 -19.95 -3.70 -7.20
CA SER A 56 -20.77 -3.96 -8.39
C SER A 56 -21.65 -5.21 -8.24
N ALA A 57 -21.15 -6.27 -7.61
CA ALA A 57 -21.93 -7.47 -7.33
C ALA A 57 -23.05 -7.21 -6.31
N ALA A 58 -22.77 -6.42 -5.27
CA ALA A 58 -23.78 -5.99 -4.31
C ALA A 58 -24.85 -5.10 -4.98
N ASP A 59 -24.45 -4.10 -5.75
CA ASP A 59 -25.37 -3.20 -6.47
C ASP A 59 -26.29 -3.97 -7.43
N ALA A 60 -25.76 -4.98 -8.14
CA ALA A 60 -26.56 -5.84 -9.01
C ALA A 60 -27.56 -6.71 -8.24
N PHE A 61 -27.17 -7.25 -7.08
CA PHE A 61 -28.05 -8.05 -6.23
C PHE A 61 -29.20 -7.20 -5.65
N PHE A 62 -28.93 -5.97 -5.22
CA PHE A 62 -29.97 -5.07 -4.71
C PHE A 62 -30.92 -4.58 -5.81
N LYS A 63 -30.43 -4.34 -7.03
CA LYS A 63 -31.27 -3.92 -8.16
C LYS A 63 -32.15 -5.05 -8.72
N ALA A 64 -31.74 -6.31 -8.58
CA ALA A 64 -32.53 -7.46 -9.00
C ALA A 64 -33.70 -7.81 -8.04
N LYS A 65 -33.76 -7.16 -6.87
CA LYS A 65 -34.77 -7.42 -5.83
C LYS A 65 -35.76 -6.25 -5.64
N ALA A 66 -35.60 -5.16 -6.39
CA ALA A 66 -36.51 -4.02 -6.46
C ALA A 66 -37.37 -4.13 -7.72
#